data_AF-A0A368ATM7-F1
#
_entry.id   AF-A0A368ATM7-F1
#
_cell.length_a   1.000
_cell.length_b   1.000
_cell.length_c   1.000
_cell.angle_alpha   90.00
_cell.angle_beta   90.00
_cell.angle_gamma   90.00
#
_symmetry.space_group_name_H-M   'P 1'
#
loop_
_entity.id
_entity.type
_entity.pdbx_description
1 polymer ?
#
loop_
_entity_poly.entity_id
_entity_poly.type
_entity_poly.pdbx_seq_one_letter_code
_entity_poly.pdbx_strand_id
1 'polypeptide(L)'
;ARYGGAISALAGVMDAAQYVNALVRADRQGDKASAESYSRAARLAAFSAISGVYSALFATSLLGPVGFTIILGLAAYTLATRAKNQESSLLELWSRHSRWGLPADHRRWESSQDFDTSIGALNAATLGVTAHASIDSRLQSFRNGQTPEQTGAFISDGAAVAAGFHLALQINLPNFSADDAQYKWQLTVYPAGLTRQPFHLHGNSSRPKIIEYVPEETKNTFANPESASDYVQLKTLNKTLHISNSIPLLENHNIKSIELTLTYWPNKNEQSLYAKVISLENRLSSIKSLF
;
A
#
# COMPACT_ATOMS: atom_id res chain seq x y z
N ALA A 1 14.15 -26.96 -13.84
CA ALA A 1 13.72 -25.84 -14.69
C ALA A 1 12.25 -25.49 -14.46
N ARG A 2 11.30 -26.43 -14.59
CA ARG A 2 9.86 -26.15 -14.59
C ARG A 2 9.32 -25.44 -13.34
N TYR A 3 9.58 -25.97 -12.15
CA TYR A 3 9.16 -25.34 -10.89
C TYR A 3 9.83 -23.98 -10.64
N GLY A 4 11.12 -23.85 -10.92
CA GLY A 4 11.84 -22.57 -10.82
C GLY A 4 11.28 -21.52 -11.79
N GLY A 5 10.95 -21.91 -13.03
CA GLY A 5 10.32 -21.04 -14.02
C GLY A 5 8.93 -20.56 -13.58
N ALA A 6 8.11 -21.44 -12.98
CA ALA A 6 6.79 -21.07 -12.47
C ALA A 6 6.88 -20.09 -11.29
N ILE A 7 7.78 -20.33 -10.32
CA ILE A 7 8.00 -19.41 -9.19
C ILE A 7 8.51 -18.05 -9.70
N SER A 8 9.48 -18.05 -10.61
CA SER A 8 10.00 -16.80 -11.18
C SER A 8 8.97 -16.05 -12.02
N ALA A 9 8.08 -16.76 -12.72
CA ALA A 9 6.98 -16.13 -13.46
C ALA A 9 6.01 -15.41 -12.50
N LEU A 10 5.60 -16.07 -11.42
CA LEU A 10 4.74 -15.48 -10.40
C LEU A 10 5.41 -14.29 -9.71
N ALA A 11 6.67 -14.43 -9.31
CA ALA A 11 7.45 -13.35 -8.72
C ALA A 11 7.54 -12.14 -9.67
N GLY A 12 7.83 -12.37 -10.97
CA GLY A 12 7.91 -11.30 -11.96
C GLY A 12 6.58 -10.55 -12.17
N VAL A 13 5.44 -11.24 -12.11
CA VAL A 13 4.11 -10.60 -12.16
C VAL A 13 3.88 -9.74 -10.92
N MET A 14 4.21 -10.25 -9.73
CA MET A 14 4.06 -9.52 -8.48
C MET A 14 4.96 -8.28 -8.43
N ASP A 15 6.22 -8.42 -8.80
CA ASP A 15 7.18 -7.32 -8.87
C ASP A 15 6.74 -6.26 -9.89
N ALA A 16 6.26 -6.69 -11.07
CA ALA A 16 5.72 -5.76 -12.07
C ALA A 16 4.54 -4.96 -11.52
N ALA A 17 3.58 -5.60 -10.85
CA ALA A 17 2.45 -4.92 -10.23
C ALA A 17 2.91 -3.92 -9.15
N GLN A 18 3.85 -4.32 -8.28
CA GLN A 18 4.41 -3.43 -7.26
C GLN A 18 5.12 -2.22 -7.88
N TYR A 19 5.91 -2.42 -8.93
CA TYR A 19 6.62 -1.34 -9.61
C TYR A 19 5.68 -0.41 -10.39
N VAL A 20 4.57 -0.92 -10.95
CA VAL A 20 3.53 -0.06 -11.55
C VAL A 20 2.86 0.81 -10.49
N ASN A 21 2.51 0.24 -9.33
CA ASN A 21 1.93 1.03 -8.23
C ASN A 21 2.91 2.09 -7.71
N ALA A 22 4.19 1.74 -7.59
CA ALA A 22 5.24 2.68 -7.21
C ALA A 22 5.46 3.78 -8.26
N LEU A 23 5.42 3.45 -9.55
CA LEU A 23 5.43 4.41 -10.66
C LEU A 23 4.30 5.43 -10.52
N VAL A 24 3.05 4.96 -10.38
CA VAL A 24 1.87 5.83 -10.27
C VAL A 24 1.99 6.75 -9.06
N ARG A 25 2.48 6.23 -7.93
CA ARG A 25 2.70 7.02 -6.71
C ARG A 25 3.77 8.09 -6.92
N ALA A 26 4.94 7.71 -7.45
CA ALA A 26 6.06 8.63 -7.70
C ALA A 26 5.64 9.74 -8.67
N ASP A 27 4.92 9.40 -9.74
CA ASP A 27 4.41 10.37 -10.71
C ASP A 27 3.43 11.36 -10.07
N ARG A 28 2.46 10.88 -9.27
CA ARG A 28 1.52 11.74 -8.53
C ARG A 28 2.19 12.66 -7.51
N GLN A 29 3.35 12.26 -6.99
CA GLN A 29 4.16 13.08 -6.09
C GLN A 29 5.04 14.09 -6.84
N GLY A 30 5.13 13.99 -8.17
CA GLY A 30 5.97 14.83 -9.02
C GLY A 30 7.41 14.31 -9.18
N ASP A 31 7.71 13.09 -8.75
CA ASP A 31 9.04 12.47 -8.82
C ASP A 31 9.27 11.79 -10.17
N LYS A 32 9.35 12.59 -11.24
CA LYS A 32 9.44 12.08 -12.63
C LYS A 32 10.60 11.11 -12.85
N ALA A 33 11.78 11.38 -12.28
CA ALA A 33 12.94 10.50 -12.43
C ALA A 33 12.74 9.13 -11.77
N SER A 34 12.11 9.11 -10.59
CA SER A 34 11.73 7.88 -9.90
C SER A 34 10.66 7.12 -10.69
N ALA A 35 9.62 7.82 -11.13
CA ALA A 35 8.55 7.28 -11.98
C ALA A 35 9.12 6.59 -13.23
N GLU A 36 9.98 7.25 -14.00
CA GLU A 36 10.62 6.65 -15.17
C GLU A 36 11.43 5.38 -14.85
N SER A 37 12.16 5.38 -13.74
CA SER A 37 12.93 4.22 -13.30
C SER A 37 12.01 3.06 -12.90
N TYR A 38 10.92 3.32 -12.19
CA TYR A 38 9.88 2.33 -11.90
C TYR A 38 9.20 1.80 -13.17
N SER A 39 8.94 2.65 -14.17
CA SER A 39 8.40 2.23 -15.46
C SER A 39 9.33 1.25 -16.19
N ARG A 40 10.65 1.50 -16.18
CA ARG A 40 11.64 0.57 -16.75
C ARG A 40 11.71 -0.72 -15.93
N ALA A 41 11.70 -0.64 -14.60
CA ALA A 41 11.69 -1.81 -13.72
C ALA A 41 10.46 -2.70 -13.97
N ALA A 42 9.27 -2.11 -14.06
CA ALA A 42 8.02 -2.81 -14.35
C ALA A 42 8.07 -3.56 -15.69
N ARG A 43 8.59 -2.92 -16.74
CA ARG A 43 8.77 -3.56 -18.06
C ARG A 43 9.72 -4.76 -17.98
N LEU A 44 10.86 -4.62 -17.31
CA LEU A 44 11.81 -5.72 -17.14
C LEU A 44 11.23 -6.88 -16.32
N ALA A 45 10.48 -6.57 -15.25
CA ALA A 45 9.79 -7.58 -14.45
C ALA A 45 8.73 -8.34 -15.28
N ALA A 46 7.96 -7.63 -16.11
CA ALA A 46 7.02 -8.25 -17.04
C ALA A 46 7.70 -9.16 -18.08
N PHE A 47 8.82 -8.72 -18.67
CA PHE A 47 9.61 -9.56 -19.59
C PHE A 47 10.24 -10.76 -18.88
N SER A 48 10.66 -10.60 -17.62
CA SER A 48 11.14 -11.68 -16.76
C SER A 48 10.03 -12.71 -16.53
N ALA A 49 8.80 -12.27 -16.27
CA ALA A 49 7.65 -13.16 -16.10
C ALA A 49 7.36 -13.99 -17.35
N ILE A 50 7.33 -13.36 -18.53
CA ILE A 50 7.15 -14.05 -19.82
C ILE A 50 8.26 -15.08 -20.05
N SER A 51 9.51 -14.72 -19.75
CA SER A 51 10.66 -15.63 -19.85
C SER A 51 10.55 -16.79 -18.85
N GLY A 52 10.02 -16.55 -17.65
CA GLY A 52 9.70 -17.55 -16.64
C GLY A 52 8.65 -18.56 -17.11
N VAL A 53 7.56 -18.09 -17.74
CA VAL A 53 6.53 -18.96 -18.34
C VAL A 53 7.14 -19.84 -19.43
N TYR A 54 7.92 -19.25 -20.34
CA TYR A 54 8.60 -20.01 -21.39
C TYR A 54 9.56 -21.06 -20.80
N SER A 55 10.31 -20.69 -19.75
CA SER A 55 11.18 -21.61 -19.01
C SER A 55 10.42 -22.76 -18.36
N ALA A 56 9.23 -22.48 -17.83
CA ALA A 56 8.40 -23.46 -17.14
C ALA A 56 7.85 -24.54 -18.10
N LEU A 57 7.52 -24.12 -19.31
CA LEU A 57 6.89 -24.98 -20.32
C LEU A 57 7.90 -25.73 -21.19
N PHE A 58 9.01 -25.09 -21.56
CA PHE A 58 9.86 -25.56 -22.66
C PHE A 58 11.33 -25.82 -22.30
N ALA A 59 11.85 -25.36 -21.15
CA ALA A 59 13.27 -25.46 -20.85
C ALA A 59 13.68 -26.80 -20.20
N THR A 60 14.67 -27.48 -20.81
CA THR A 60 15.32 -28.70 -20.28
C THR A 60 16.66 -28.43 -19.58
N SER A 61 17.21 -27.21 -19.68
CA SER A 61 18.52 -26.82 -19.11
C SER A 61 18.45 -25.54 -18.27
N LEU A 62 19.34 -25.43 -17.27
CA LEU A 62 19.41 -24.32 -16.31
C LEU A 62 20.04 -23.04 -16.91
N LEU A 63 20.99 -23.18 -17.83
CA LEU A 63 21.75 -22.09 -18.47
C LEU A 63 21.08 -21.52 -19.73
N GLY A 64 19.79 -21.79 -19.92
CA GLY A 64 18.98 -21.27 -21.02
C GLY A 64 18.00 -20.18 -20.55
N PRO A 65 16.71 -20.28 -20.89
CA PRO A 65 15.68 -19.29 -20.51
C PRO A 65 15.65 -18.89 -19.03
N VAL A 66 15.98 -19.81 -18.11
CA VAL A 66 16.03 -19.55 -16.66
C VAL A 66 17.13 -18.53 -16.29
N GLY A 67 18.29 -18.58 -16.94
CA GLY A 67 19.37 -17.60 -16.72
C GLY A 67 18.95 -16.19 -17.13
N PHE A 68 18.26 -16.07 -18.27
CA PHE A 68 17.68 -14.79 -18.71
C PHE A 68 16.67 -14.23 -17.71
N THR A 69 15.79 -15.06 -17.17
CA THR A 69 14.83 -14.67 -16.13
C THR A 69 15.53 -14.09 -14.89
N ILE A 70 16.59 -14.75 -14.42
CA ILE A 70 17.36 -14.27 -13.25
C ILE A 70 18.00 -12.91 -13.55
N ILE A 71 18.66 -12.77 -14.71
CA ILE A 71 19.32 -11.52 -15.11
C ILE A 71 18.30 -10.37 -15.23
N LEU A 72 17.15 -10.62 -15.88
CA LEU A 72 16.09 -9.61 -16.03
C LEU A 72 15.48 -9.23 -14.69
N GLY A 73 15.26 -10.20 -13.79
CA GLY A 73 14.76 -9.93 -12.43
C GLY A 73 15.73 -9.06 -11.62
N LEU A 74 17.03 -9.37 -11.63
CA LEU A 74 18.06 -8.56 -10.97
C LEU A 74 18.17 -7.14 -11.55
N ALA A 75 18.08 -7.02 -12.87
CA ALA A 75 18.07 -5.72 -13.54
C ALA A 75 16.83 -4.89 -13.17
N ALA A 76 15.65 -5.52 -13.11
CA ALA A 76 14.41 -4.88 -12.65
C ALA A 76 14.55 -4.40 -11.19
N TYR A 77 15.04 -5.25 -10.31
CA TYR A 77 15.28 -4.91 -8.90
C TYR A 77 16.23 -3.73 -8.75
N THR A 78 17.37 -3.74 -9.47
CA THR A 78 18.35 -2.64 -9.41
C THR A 78 17.75 -1.32 -9.88
N LEU A 79 16.93 -1.32 -10.94
CA LEU A 79 16.21 -0.14 -11.37
C LEU A 79 15.18 0.32 -10.35
N ALA A 80 14.46 -0.59 -9.70
CA ALA A 80 13.51 -0.27 -8.64
C ALA A 80 14.21 0.30 -7.39
N THR A 81 15.38 -0.21 -7.00
CA THR A 81 16.21 0.36 -5.93
C THR A 81 16.68 1.76 -6.30
N ARG A 82 17.15 1.96 -7.53
CA ARG A 82 17.51 3.30 -8.02
C ARG A 82 16.31 4.25 -7.98
N ALA A 83 15.14 3.79 -8.43
CA ALA A 83 13.91 4.58 -8.41
C ALA A 83 13.56 5.01 -6.98
N LYS A 84 13.59 4.06 -6.03
CA LYS A 84 13.34 4.33 -4.61
C LYS A 84 14.31 5.37 -4.04
N ASN A 85 15.59 5.30 -4.41
CA ASN A 85 16.59 6.27 -3.96
C ASN A 85 16.44 7.66 -4.62
N GLN A 86 15.62 7.76 -5.67
CA GLN A 86 15.28 9.01 -6.35
C GLN A 86 13.91 9.56 -5.92
N GLU A 87 13.16 8.85 -5.07
CA GLU A 87 11.94 9.39 -4.46
C GLU A 87 12.33 10.55 -3.52
N SER A 88 11.50 11.59 -3.52
CA SER A 88 11.70 12.75 -2.65
C SER A 88 11.47 12.37 -1.19
N SER A 89 12.28 12.94 -0.31
CA SER A 89 12.06 12.89 1.14
C SER A 89 10.74 13.56 1.53
N LEU A 90 10.24 13.29 2.74
CA LEU A 90 9.01 13.92 3.24
C LEU A 90 9.11 15.46 3.28
N LEU A 91 10.29 16.01 3.57
CA LEU A 91 10.52 17.46 3.58
C LEU A 91 10.57 18.05 2.15
N GLU A 92 11.15 17.35 1.19
CA GLU A 92 11.13 17.76 -0.21
C GLU A 92 9.71 17.69 -0.79
N LEU A 93 8.95 16.64 -0.46
CA LEU A 93 7.53 16.53 -0.80
C LEU A 93 6.72 17.65 -0.15
N TRP A 94 6.95 17.95 1.13
CA TRP A 94 6.29 19.09 1.77
C TRP A 94 6.63 20.41 1.08
N SER A 95 7.93 20.66 0.81
CA SER A 95 8.39 21.86 0.12
C SER A 95 7.73 22.01 -1.25
N ARG A 96 7.57 20.91 -1.99
CA ARG A 96 6.87 20.88 -3.28
C ARG A 96 5.38 21.16 -3.18
N HIS A 97 4.70 20.61 -2.16
CA HIS A 97 3.27 20.84 -1.94
C HIS A 97 2.96 22.17 -1.22
N SER A 98 3.99 22.87 -0.72
CA SER A 98 3.85 24.17 -0.07
C SER A 98 3.38 25.26 -1.04
N ARG A 99 2.99 26.42 -0.49
CA ARG A 99 2.50 27.56 -1.29
C ARG A 99 3.53 28.08 -2.30
N TRP A 100 4.81 27.86 -2.05
CA TRP A 100 5.92 28.30 -2.88
C TRP A 100 6.56 27.16 -3.68
N GLY A 101 6.03 25.95 -3.59
CA GLY A 101 6.59 24.78 -4.25
C GLY A 101 6.57 24.87 -5.78
N LEU A 102 7.42 24.08 -6.42
CA LEU A 102 7.53 23.98 -7.87
C LEU A 102 7.43 22.52 -8.32
N PRO A 103 6.75 22.22 -9.44
CA PRO A 103 5.91 23.14 -10.23
C PRO A 103 4.59 23.51 -9.50
N ALA A 104 3.91 24.58 -9.95
CA ALA A 104 2.75 25.13 -9.26
C ALA A 104 1.56 24.15 -9.18
N ASP A 105 1.46 23.29 -10.17
CA ASP A 105 0.51 22.19 -10.35
C ASP A 105 0.63 21.08 -9.29
N HIS A 106 1.71 21.06 -8.52
CA HIS A 106 1.85 20.17 -7.35
C HIS A 106 1.62 20.89 -6.02
N ARG A 107 1.18 22.16 -6.00
CA ARG A 107 0.87 22.83 -4.74
C ARG A 107 -0.42 22.27 -4.15
N ARG A 108 -0.45 22.12 -2.83
CA ARG A 108 -1.66 21.81 -2.07
C ARG A 108 -2.06 22.95 -1.12
N TRP A 109 -1.12 23.85 -0.84
CA TRP A 109 -1.37 25.06 -0.07
C TRP A 109 -1.74 26.22 -0.99
N GLU A 110 -3.01 26.31 -1.38
CA GLU A 110 -3.50 27.32 -2.33
C GLU A 110 -4.17 28.51 -1.66
N SER A 111 -4.65 28.34 -0.43
CA SER A 111 -5.38 29.38 0.30
C SER A 111 -4.98 29.44 1.78
N SER A 112 -5.52 30.41 2.52
CA SER A 112 -5.36 30.46 3.97
C SER A 112 -6.01 29.28 4.69
N GLN A 113 -7.01 28.63 4.09
CA GLN A 113 -7.70 27.47 4.68
C GLN A 113 -6.80 26.23 4.74
N ASP A 114 -5.78 26.17 3.88
CA ASP A 114 -4.84 25.06 3.82
C ASP A 114 -3.67 25.20 4.82
N PHE A 115 -3.58 26.35 5.52
CA PHE A 115 -2.47 26.67 6.44
C PHE A 115 -2.27 25.56 7.46
N ASP A 116 -3.32 25.23 8.21
CA ASP A 116 -3.30 24.22 9.27
C ASP A 116 -2.89 22.84 8.76
N THR A 117 -3.42 22.41 7.61
CA THR A 117 -3.08 21.13 7.01
C THR A 117 -1.63 21.12 6.52
N SER A 118 -1.14 22.23 5.98
CA SER A 118 0.22 22.35 5.44
C SER A 118 1.26 22.41 6.55
N ILE A 119 0.99 23.14 7.63
CA ILE A 119 1.85 23.17 8.82
C ILE A 119 1.81 21.81 9.53
N GLY A 120 0.64 21.18 9.64
CA GLY A 120 0.53 19.82 10.17
C GLY A 120 1.36 18.81 9.36
N ALA A 121 1.37 18.92 8.03
CA ALA A 121 2.20 18.09 7.16
C ALA A 121 3.71 18.37 7.33
N LEU A 122 4.11 19.63 7.55
CA LEU A 122 5.50 19.97 7.88
C LEU A 122 5.95 19.32 9.19
N ASN A 123 5.10 19.42 10.22
CA ASN A 123 5.35 18.83 11.52
C ASN A 123 5.47 17.30 11.40
N ALA A 124 4.60 16.67 10.59
CA ALA A 124 4.69 15.24 10.30
C ALA A 124 6.02 14.87 9.63
N ALA A 125 6.44 15.62 8.60
CA ALA A 125 7.69 15.40 7.89
C ALA A 125 8.91 15.58 8.81
N THR A 126 8.91 16.62 9.66
CA THR A 126 10.00 16.93 10.60
C THR A 126 10.11 15.88 11.72
N LEU A 127 8.98 15.42 12.25
CA LEU A 127 8.96 14.40 13.31
C LEU A 127 9.20 12.99 12.77
N GLY A 128 9.08 12.76 11.45
CA GLY A 128 9.13 11.43 10.86
C GLY A 128 7.83 10.63 11.04
N VAL A 129 6.69 11.31 11.21
CA VAL A 129 5.38 10.65 11.29
C VAL A 129 4.99 10.13 9.92
N THR A 130 4.66 8.85 9.83
CA THR A 130 4.21 8.23 8.58
C THR A 130 2.90 7.51 8.79
N ALA A 131 1.99 7.64 7.83
CA ALA A 131 0.72 6.93 7.82
C ALA A 131 0.38 6.55 6.39
N HIS A 132 0.07 5.29 6.16
CA HIS A 132 -0.27 4.77 4.84
C HIS A 132 -1.34 3.69 4.95
N ALA A 133 -2.22 3.66 3.96
CA ALA A 133 -3.19 2.59 3.78
C ALA A 133 -3.12 2.07 2.34
N SER A 134 -3.20 0.76 2.17
CA SER A 134 -3.18 0.09 0.86
C SER A 134 -4.11 -1.11 0.83
N ILE A 135 -4.37 -1.60 -0.38
CA ILE A 135 -4.90 -2.94 -0.58
C ILE A 135 -3.74 -3.82 -1.05
N ASP A 136 -3.41 -4.83 -0.25
CA ASP A 136 -2.35 -5.78 -0.55
C ASP A 136 -2.94 -7.09 -1.05
N SER A 137 -2.39 -7.63 -2.13
CA SER A 137 -2.62 -9.01 -2.55
C SER A 137 -1.59 -9.94 -1.90
N ARG A 138 -2.05 -10.97 -1.17
CA ARG A 138 -1.17 -11.94 -0.51
C ARG A 138 -1.47 -13.35 -1.00
N LEU A 139 -0.43 -14.12 -1.29
CA LEU A 139 -0.57 -15.54 -1.59
C LEU A 139 -0.99 -16.29 -0.33
N GLN A 140 -2.06 -17.06 -0.44
CA GLN A 140 -2.49 -18.01 0.58
C GLN A 140 -2.07 -19.41 0.12
N SER A 141 -1.24 -20.06 0.93
CA SER A 141 -0.83 -21.44 0.67
C SER A 141 -1.92 -22.37 1.20
N PHE A 142 -2.52 -23.20 0.34
CA PHE A 142 -3.38 -24.30 0.76
C PHE A 142 -2.54 -25.31 1.54
N ARG A 143 -2.71 -25.39 2.86
CA ARG A 143 -2.07 -26.44 3.67
C ARG A 143 -3.03 -27.42 4.32
N ASN A 144 -4.33 -27.19 4.30
CA ASN A 144 -5.33 -28.13 4.84
C ASN A 144 -6.52 -28.23 3.88
N GLY A 145 -6.88 -29.46 3.51
CA GLY A 145 -7.93 -29.80 2.54
C GLY A 145 -9.35 -29.52 3.04
N GLN A 146 -9.68 -28.25 3.24
CA GLN A 146 -11.05 -27.77 3.26
C GLN A 146 -11.18 -26.77 2.12
N THR A 147 -12.02 -27.09 1.15
CA THR A 147 -12.42 -26.23 0.03
C THR A 147 -13.41 -25.18 0.51
N PRO A 148 -13.11 -23.87 0.39
CA PRO A 148 -14.10 -22.89 0.01
C PRO A 148 -14.03 -22.69 -1.51
N GLU A 149 -15.20 -22.49 -2.09
CA GLU A 149 -15.50 -22.43 -3.52
C GLU A 149 -14.50 -21.61 -4.35
N GLN A 150 -14.02 -22.25 -5.42
CA GLN A 150 -13.42 -21.71 -6.66
C GLN A 150 -12.76 -20.33 -6.54
N THR A 151 -11.57 -20.40 -5.98
CA THR A 151 -10.53 -19.37 -5.95
C THR A 151 -10.04 -18.98 -7.35
N GLY A 152 -9.85 -17.70 -7.62
CA GLY A 152 -9.14 -17.23 -8.82
C GLY A 152 -7.74 -17.86 -8.90
N ALA A 153 -7.58 -18.88 -9.73
CA ALA A 153 -6.34 -19.63 -9.89
C ALA A 153 -5.41 -18.93 -10.88
N PHE A 154 -4.19 -18.58 -10.47
CA PHE A 154 -3.16 -18.06 -11.37
C PHE A 154 -2.57 -19.15 -12.29
N ILE A 155 -2.72 -20.44 -11.94
CA ILE A 155 -2.27 -21.58 -12.74
C ILE A 155 -3.30 -22.72 -12.60
N SER A 156 -3.94 -23.10 -13.71
CA SER A 156 -4.96 -24.16 -13.79
C SER A 156 -4.31 -25.51 -14.12
N ASP A 157 -3.47 -26.03 -13.21
CA ASP A 157 -2.85 -27.36 -13.39
C ASP A 157 -2.70 -28.12 -12.05
N GLY A 158 -3.71 -28.01 -11.18
CA GLY A 158 -3.76 -28.71 -9.89
C GLY A 158 -2.93 -28.09 -8.76
N ALA A 159 -2.19 -27.01 -9.02
CA ALA A 159 -1.40 -26.25 -8.04
C ALA A 159 -1.82 -24.77 -7.97
N ALA A 160 -3.13 -24.52 -7.97
CA ALA A 160 -3.67 -23.17 -7.85
C ALA A 160 -3.20 -22.53 -6.54
N VAL A 161 -2.54 -21.38 -6.62
CA VAL A 161 -2.22 -20.56 -5.45
C VAL A 161 -3.34 -19.53 -5.31
N ALA A 162 -4.04 -19.56 -4.17
CA ALA A 162 -5.05 -18.57 -3.84
C ALA A 162 -4.39 -17.21 -3.55
N ALA A 163 -4.96 -16.12 -4.04
CA ALA A 163 -4.60 -14.79 -3.58
C ALA A 163 -5.77 -14.21 -2.75
N GLY A 164 -5.47 -13.74 -1.55
CA GLY A 164 -6.42 -12.97 -0.74
C GLY A 164 -6.06 -11.49 -0.75
N PHE A 165 -7.08 -10.64 -0.69
CA PHE A 165 -6.93 -9.20 -0.60
C PHE A 165 -7.04 -8.74 0.85
N HIS A 166 -6.19 -7.80 1.26
CA HIS A 166 -6.21 -7.24 2.61
C HIS A 166 -6.17 -5.72 2.55
N LEU A 167 -7.00 -5.06 3.35
CA LEU A 167 -6.86 -3.65 3.63
C LEU A 167 -5.80 -3.48 4.71
N ALA A 168 -4.63 -3.02 4.30
CA ALA A 168 -3.49 -2.80 5.17
C ALA A 168 -3.44 -1.34 5.61
N LEU A 169 -3.25 -1.13 6.91
CA LEU A 169 -2.99 0.17 7.51
C LEU A 169 -1.65 0.10 8.24
N GLN A 170 -0.79 1.09 8.05
CA GLN A 170 0.48 1.21 8.75
C GLN A 170 0.68 2.66 9.21
N ILE A 171 0.85 2.86 10.50
CA ILE A 171 1.09 4.17 11.13
C ILE A 171 2.31 4.04 12.05
N ASN A 172 3.25 4.99 11.92
CA ASN A 172 4.40 5.12 12.80
C ASN A 172 4.37 6.50 13.44
N LEU A 173 4.37 6.53 14.78
CA LEU A 173 4.35 7.74 15.60
C LEU A 173 5.65 7.82 16.42
N PRO A 174 6.66 8.58 15.98
CA PRO A 174 7.90 8.76 16.71
C PRO A 174 7.70 9.56 17.99
N ASN A 175 8.59 9.39 18.97
CA ASN A 175 8.54 10.05 20.28
C ASN A 175 7.21 9.82 21.03
N PHE A 176 6.61 8.65 20.87
CA PHE A 176 5.36 8.29 21.52
C PHE A 176 5.55 8.00 23.01
N SER A 177 4.79 8.72 23.84
CA SER A 177 4.55 8.48 25.26
C SER A 177 3.07 8.24 25.47
N ALA A 178 2.66 7.14 26.10
CA ALA A 178 1.23 6.87 26.32
C ALA A 178 0.56 7.88 27.26
N ASP A 179 1.36 8.50 28.13
CA ASP A 179 0.87 9.48 29.10
C ASP A 179 0.71 10.87 28.49
N ASP A 180 1.61 11.25 27.58
CA ASP A 180 1.68 12.60 27.03
C ASP A 180 1.07 12.72 25.64
N ALA A 181 1.19 11.68 24.81
CA ALA A 181 0.84 11.76 23.41
C ALA A 181 -0.62 11.37 23.14
N GLN A 182 -1.18 11.97 22.11
CA GLN A 182 -2.53 11.67 21.61
C GLN A 182 -2.49 11.48 20.10
N TYR A 183 -3.31 10.57 19.58
CA TYR A 183 -3.54 10.47 18.14
C TYR A 183 -4.99 10.15 17.85
N LYS A 184 -5.40 10.50 16.63
CA LYS A 184 -6.64 10.02 16.01
C LYS A 184 -6.39 9.78 14.53
N TRP A 185 -6.96 8.71 13.99
CA TRP A 185 -6.94 8.44 12.57
C TRP A 185 -8.34 8.07 12.07
N GLN A 186 -8.59 8.40 10.82
CA GLN A 186 -9.79 8.02 10.07
C GLN A 186 -9.36 7.46 8.73
N LEU A 187 -9.86 6.28 8.39
CA LEU A 187 -9.75 5.69 7.07
C LEU A 187 -11.13 5.71 6.42
N THR A 188 -11.29 6.48 5.35
CA THR A 188 -12.47 6.49 4.51
C THR A 188 -12.27 5.53 3.35
N VAL A 189 -13.19 4.60 3.16
CA VAL A 189 -13.18 3.65 2.05
C VAL A 189 -14.27 4.03 1.06
N TYR A 190 -13.89 4.27 -0.19
CA TYR A 190 -14.80 4.62 -1.28
C TYR A 190 -15.07 3.38 -2.13
N PRO A 191 -16.26 2.76 -2.03
CA PRO A 191 -16.62 1.64 -2.89
C PRO A 191 -16.84 2.08 -4.34
N ALA A 192 -16.67 1.13 -5.25
CA ALA A 192 -17.05 1.20 -6.64
C ALA A 192 -18.53 0.83 -6.78
N GLY A 193 -19.28 1.60 -7.58
CA GLY A 193 -20.72 1.42 -7.80
C GLY A 193 -21.52 2.63 -7.35
N LEU A 194 -22.51 3.03 -8.14
CA LEU A 194 -23.28 4.28 -7.97
C LEU A 194 -24.14 4.31 -6.70
N THR A 195 -24.47 3.16 -6.13
CA THR A 195 -25.41 3.03 -5.00
C THR A 195 -24.73 2.80 -3.65
N ARG A 196 -23.40 2.63 -3.62
CA ARG A 196 -22.66 2.35 -2.39
C ARG A 196 -22.07 3.65 -1.82
N GLN A 197 -22.38 3.93 -0.56
CA GLN A 197 -21.84 5.09 0.15
C GLN A 197 -20.43 4.78 0.71
N PRO A 198 -19.57 5.80 0.84
CA PRO A 198 -18.33 5.66 1.58
C PRO A 198 -18.61 5.26 3.04
N PHE A 199 -17.71 4.48 3.62
CA PHE A 199 -17.76 4.13 5.04
C PHE A 199 -16.43 4.45 5.72
N HIS A 200 -16.46 4.55 7.05
CA HIS A 200 -15.35 5.07 7.83
C HIS A 200 -14.90 4.08 8.91
N LEU A 201 -13.59 3.98 9.08
CA LEU A 201 -12.95 3.31 10.20
C LEU A 201 -12.19 4.37 11.00
N HIS A 202 -12.36 4.38 12.32
CA HIS A 202 -11.69 5.31 13.21
C HIS A 202 -10.86 4.56 14.23
N GLY A 203 -9.75 5.18 14.65
CA GLY A 203 -9.00 4.75 15.82
C GLY A 203 -8.36 5.93 16.51
N ASN A 204 -8.09 5.77 17.81
CA ASN A 204 -7.55 6.84 18.64
C ASN A 204 -6.72 6.27 19.79
N SER A 205 -5.95 7.14 20.46
CA SER A 205 -5.09 6.74 21.57
C SER A 205 -5.86 6.34 22.85
N SER A 206 -7.12 6.73 23.01
CA SER A 206 -7.94 6.38 24.18
C SER A 206 -8.38 4.91 24.16
N ARG A 207 -8.60 4.36 22.96
CA ARG A 207 -8.97 2.95 22.74
C ARG A 207 -8.09 2.36 21.64
N PRO A 208 -6.78 2.17 21.89
CA PRO A 208 -5.79 1.92 20.83
C PRO A 208 -5.97 0.59 20.09
N LYS A 209 -6.69 -0.37 20.68
CA LYS A 209 -7.00 -1.70 20.09
C LYS A 209 -8.39 -1.78 19.45
N ILE A 210 -9.18 -0.73 19.52
CA ILE A 210 -10.56 -0.73 19.01
C ILE A 210 -10.60 0.13 17.76
N ILE A 211 -11.19 -0.43 16.70
CA ILE A 211 -11.60 0.31 15.52
C ILE A 211 -13.08 0.60 15.66
N GLU A 212 -13.44 1.87 15.59
CA GLU A 212 -14.83 2.31 15.58
C GLU A 212 -15.30 2.39 14.12
N TYR A 213 -16.38 1.69 13.80
CA TYR A 213 -17.00 1.63 12.47
C TYR A 213 -18.41 1.02 12.60
N VAL A 214 -19.18 1.05 11.50
CA VAL A 214 -20.51 0.42 11.42
C VAL A 214 -20.37 -0.90 10.64
N PRO A 215 -20.48 -2.09 11.27
CA PRO A 215 -20.27 -3.38 10.59
C PRO A 215 -21.15 -3.59 9.36
N GLU A 216 -22.42 -3.17 9.42
CA GLU A 216 -23.38 -3.24 8.31
C GLU A 216 -22.87 -2.59 7.02
N GLU A 217 -22.17 -1.46 7.12
CA GLU A 217 -21.63 -0.73 5.95
C GLU A 217 -20.49 -1.49 5.28
N THR A 218 -19.84 -2.41 6.01
CA THR A 218 -18.66 -3.16 5.56
C THR A 218 -18.96 -4.55 5.01
N LYS A 219 -20.21 -5.03 5.12
CA LYS A 219 -20.63 -6.40 4.74
C LYS A 219 -20.27 -6.81 3.31
N ASN A 220 -20.30 -5.87 2.37
CA ASN A 220 -19.98 -6.11 0.96
C ASN A 220 -18.51 -5.78 0.62
N THR A 221 -17.65 -5.66 1.63
CA THR A 221 -16.24 -5.29 1.46
C THR A 221 -15.32 -6.20 2.29
N PHE A 222 -15.63 -6.39 3.57
CA PHE A 222 -14.80 -7.17 4.50
C PHE A 222 -15.24 -8.64 4.51
N ALA A 223 -14.27 -9.55 4.60
CA ALA A 223 -14.57 -10.97 4.70
C ALA A 223 -15.18 -11.33 6.07
N ASN A 224 -14.79 -10.61 7.12
CA ASN A 224 -15.40 -10.70 8.45
C ASN A 224 -15.69 -9.29 9.00
N PRO A 225 -16.92 -8.77 8.77
CA PRO A 225 -17.34 -7.43 9.19
C PRO A 225 -17.30 -7.17 10.69
N GLU A 226 -17.33 -8.18 11.55
CA GLU A 226 -17.39 -7.98 13.02
C GLU A 226 -16.02 -8.00 13.70
N SER A 227 -14.97 -8.40 12.97
CA SER A 227 -13.64 -8.68 13.54
C SER A 227 -12.56 -7.67 13.13
N ALA A 228 -12.90 -6.47 12.66
CA ALA A 228 -11.89 -5.53 12.17
C ALA A 228 -10.84 -5.17 13.24
N SER A 229 -11.25 -5.11 14.51
CA SER A 229 -10.38 -4.83 15.66
C SER A 229 -9.43 -5.98 16.00
N ASP A 230 -9.78 -7.23 15.67
CA ASP A 230 -8.95 -8.42 15.94
C ASP A 230 -7.63 -8.40 15.15
N TYR A 231 -7.60 -7.64 14.06
CA TYR A 231 -6.45 -7.50 13.18
C TYR A 231 -5.52 -6.33 13.56
N VAL A 232 -5.84 -5.56 14.61
CA VAL A 232 -4.99 -4.46 15.08
C VAL A 232 -3.79 -5.00 15.86
N GLN A 233 -2.61 -4.63 15.40
CA GLN A 233 -1.34 -4.89 16.08
C GLN A 233 -0.71 -3.56 16.48
N LEU A 234 -0.29 -3.47 17.75
CA LEU A 234 0.45 -2.34 18.27
C LEU A 234 1.80 -2.81 18.79
N LYS A 235 2.85 -2.08 18.44
CA LYS A 235 4.19 -2.36 18.90
C LYS A 235 4.93 -1.06 19.15
N THR A 236 5.48 -0.89 20.35
CA THR A 236 6.35 0.24 20.63
C THR A 236 7.80 -0.20 20.57
N LEU A 237 8.58 0.39 19.67
CA LEU A 237 10.01 0.14 19.51
C LEU A 237 10.73 1.47 19.47
N ASN A 238 11.80 1.62 20.26
CA ASN A 238 12.65 2.83 20.25
C ASN A 238 11.84 4.14 20.33
N LYS A 239 10.89 4.21 21.27
CA LYS A 239 9.95 5.34 21.44
C LYS A 239 9.08 5.65 20.23
N THR A 240 8.94 4.73 19.29
CA THR A 240 8.02 4.86 18.15
C THR A 240 6.88 3.87 18.33
N LEU A 241 5.64 4.37 18.31
CA LEU A 241 4.46 3.51 18.25
C LEU A 241 4.20 3.11 16.81
N HIS A 242 4.23 1.81 16.56
CA HIS A 242 3.83 1.19 15.31
C HIS A 242 2.41 0.64 15.48
N ILE A 243 1.48 1.12 14.66
CA ILE A 243 0.12 0.62 14.57
C ILE A 243 -0.02 -0.01 13.18
N SER A 244 -0.38 -1.28 13.14
CA SER A 244 -0.64 -1.97 11.88
C SER A 244 -1.94 -2.74 11.91
N ASN A 245 -2.63 -2.77 10.78
CA ASN A 245 -3.81 -3.59 10.56
C ASN A 245 -3.69 -4.28 9.19
N SER A 246 -4.33 -5.44 9.07
CA SER A 246 -4.47 -6.22 7.85
C SER A 246 -5.86 -6.87 7.82
N ILE A 247 -6.91 -6.10 7.51
CA ILE A 247 -8.30 -6.59 7.48
C ILE A 247 -8.52 -7.40 6.19
N PRO A 248 -8.95 -8.67 6.27
CA PRO A 248 -9.27 -9.46 5.09
C PRO A 248 -10.48 -8.90 4.33
N LEU A 249 -10.33 -8.79 3.01
CA LEU A 249 -11.36 -8.31 2.09
C LEU A 249 -12.01 -9.45 1.31
N LEU A 250 -13.23 -9.23 0.84
CA LEU A 250 -13.87 -10.09 -0.16
C LEU A 250 -13.13 -10.00 -1.50
N GLU A 251 -13.20 -11.05 -2.33
CA GLU A 251 -12.61 -11.02 -3.68
C GLU A 251 -13.19 -9.89 -4.55
N ASN A 252 -14.49 -9.66 -4.42
CA ASN A 252 -15.24 -8.60 -5.08
C ASN A 252 -15.40 -7.36 -4.17
N HIS A 253 -14.41 -7.04 -3.34
CA HIS A 253 -14.44 -5.91 -2.40
C HIS A 253 -14.85 -4.59 -3.05
N ASN A 254 -14.60 -4.43 -4.36
CA ASN A 254 -15.03 -3.30 -5.17
C ASN A 254 -14.66 -1.98 -4.50
N ILE A 255 -13.42 -1.82 -4.04
CA ILE A 255 -12.94 -0.55 -3.48
C ILE A 255 -12.30 0.24 -4.61
N LYS A 256 -12.73 1.50 -4.79
CA LYS A 256 -12.21 2.41 -5.82
C LYS A 256 -11.01 3.21 -5.33
N SER A 257 -11.11 3.72 -4.11
CA SER A 257 -10.09 4.53 -3.45
C SER A 257 -10.22 4.45 -1.94
N ILE A 258 -9.15 4.81 -1.25
CA ILE A 258 -9.13 4.95 0.21
C ILE A 258 -8.41 6.24 0.59
N GLU A 259 -8.87 6.88 1.65
CA GLU A 259 -8.27 8.09 2.20
C GLU A 259 -8.01 7.90 3.69
N LEU A 260 -6.76 8.04 4.10
CA LEU A 260 -6.33 8.00 5.49
C LEU A 260 -5.97 9.41 5.95
N THR A 261 -6.65 9.88 6.99
CA THR A 261 -6.27 11.09 7.73
C THR A 261 -5.78 10.69 9.11
N LEU A 262 -4.59 11.16 9.49
CA LEU A 262 -4.01 11.02 10.83
C LEU A 262 -3.75 12.40 11.41
N THR A 263 -4.06 12.58 12.69
CA THR A 263 -3.57 13.69 13.50
C THR A 263 -2.87 13.15 14.73
N TYR A 264 -1.67 13.66 15.00
CA TYR A 264 -0.80 13.23 16.08
C TYR A 264 -0.31 14.44 16.89
N TRP A 265 -0.51 14.37 18.20
CA TRP A 265 0.01 15.32 19.18
C TRP A 265 1.05 14.60 20.03
N PRO A 266 2.35 14.92 19.90
CA PRO A 266 3.37 14.40 20.81
C PRO A 266 3.10 14.78 22.27
N ASN A 267 2.47 15.94 22.48
CA ASN A 267 1.98 16.43 23.76
C ASN A 267 0.51 16.85 23.65
N LYS A 268 -0.39 16.11 24.30
CA LYS A 268 -1.85 16.31 24.27
C LYS A 268 -2.31 17.64 24.88
N ASN A 269 -1.46 18.27 25.69
CA ASN A 269 -1.74 19.58 26.29
C ASN A 269 -1.49 20.73 25.31
N GLU A 270 -0.76 20.50 24.22
CA GLU A 270 -0.41 21.50 23.20
C GLU A 270 -1.19 21.26 21.91
N GLN A 271 -2.50 21.54 21.94
CA GLN A 271 -3.40 21.18 20.84
C GLN A 271 -3.08 21.86 19.50
N SER A 272 -2.39 23.00 19.51
CA SER A 272 -1.94 23.72 18.31
C SER A 272 -0.70 23.11 17.66
N LEU A 273 0.07 22.28 18.38
CA LEU A 273 1.31 21.67 17.90
C LEU A 273 1.06 20.21 17.53
N TYR A 274 0.51 20.00 16.34
CA TYR A 274 0.20 18.67 15.83
C TYR A 274 0.87 18.38 14.49
N ALA A 275 1.12 17.10 14.27
CA ALA A 275 1.42 16.52 12.98
C ALA A 275 0.13 16.03 12.31
N LYS A 276 0.00 16.25 11.00
CA LYS A 276 -1.14 15.77 10.21
C LYS A 276 -0.64 15.08 8.95
N VAL A 277 -1.15 13.89 8.69
CA VAL A 277 -0.88 13.14 7.46
C VAL A 277 -2.20 12.88 6.77
N ILE A 278 -2.26 13.18 5.47
CA ILE A 278 -3.37 12.79 4.60
C ILE A 278 -2.77 11.96 3.47
N SER A 279 -3.20 10.70 3.37
CA SER A 279 -2.80 9.77 2.33
C SER A 279 -4.03 9.36 1.53
N LEU A 280 -4.00 9.58 0.22
CA LEU A 280 -5.07 9.19 -0.70
C LEU A 280 -4.51 8.18 -1.69
N GLU A 281 -5.09 6.98 -1.70
CA GLU A 281 -4.75 5.95 -2.67
C GLU A 281 -5.91 5.79 -3.66
N ASN A 282 -5.67 6.23 -4.90
CA ASN A 282 -6.66 6.29 -5.97
C ASN A 282 -6.44 5.19 -7.02
N ARG A 283 -7.54 4.62 -7.54
CA ARG A 283 -7.57 3.57 -8.58
C ARG A 283 -6.97 2.26 -8.11
N LEU A 284 -7.52 1.73 -7.02
CA LEU A 284 -7.25 0.37 -6.57
C LEU A 284 -7.97 -0.59 -7.51
N SER A 285 -7.29 -1.09 -8.54
CA SER A 285 -7.87 -2.07 -9.46
C SER A 285 -7.99 -3.42 -8.76
N SER A 286 -9.21 -3.93 -8.59
CA SER A 286 -9.43 -5.38 -8.55
C SER A 286 -8.79 -5.96 -9.82
N ILE A 287 -8.03 -7.05 -9.68
CA ILE A 287 -7.16 -7.65 -10.71
C ILE A 287 -7.88 -8.00 -12.04
N LYS A 288 -9.19 -7.81 -12.15
CA LYS A 288 -9.99 -7.97 -13.37
C LYS A 288 -9.64 -7.03 -14.54
N SER A 289 -8.74 -6.05 -14.40
CA SER A 289 -8.36 -5.16 -15.52
C SER A 289 -7.08 -5.55 -16.26
N LEU A 290 -6.44 -6.66 -15.89
CA LEU A 290 -5.22 -7.17 -16.54
C LEU A 290 -5.43 -8.50 -17.28
N PHE A 291 -6.68 -8.94 -17.42
CA PHE A 291 -7.08 -10.09 -18.26
C PHE A 291 -8.34 -9.76 -19.04
#